data_AF-A0A1R3FHA2-F1
#
_entry.id   AF-A0A1R3FHA2-F1
#
_cell.length_a   1.000
_cell.length_b   1.000
_cell.length_c   1.000
_cell.angle_alpha   90.00
_cell.angle_beta   90.00
_cell.angle_gamma   90.00
#
_symmetry.space_group_name_H-M   'P 1'
#
loop_
_entity.id
_entity.type
_entity.pdbx_description
1 polymer ?
#
loop_
_entity_poly.entity_id
_entity_poly.type
_entity_poly.pdbx_seq_one_letter_code
_entity_poly.pdbx_strand_id
1 'polypeptide(L)'
;MTDVVTVVKATAKMDGTESVTTQISMMAAHLGIQDYGLLMTSIEQDLNGKPAFIVSYWDIGSEGKSRKLNKGERFVEIPKVLFDALKSTVSTTQTTN
;
A
#
# COMPACT_ATOMS: atom_id res chain seq x y z
N MET A 1 -16.34 -18.82 -6.71
CA MET A 1 -15.49 -18.28 -5.61
C MET A 1 -14.60 -17.23 -6.22
N THR A 2 -14.50 -16.06 -5.61
CA THR A 2 -13.54 -15.03 -6.02
C THR A 2 -12.18 -15.43 -5.47
N ASP A 3 -11.19 -15.60 -6.35
CA ASP A 3 -9.82 -15.93 -5.95
C ASP A 3 -9.20 -14.72 -5.23
N VAL A 4 -8.57 -14.93 -4.07
CA VAL A 4 -8.06 -13.88 -3.18
C VAL A 4 -6.62 -14.16 -2.77
N VAL A 5 -5.86 -13.08 -2.55
CA VAL A 5 -4.46 -13.12 -2.14
C VAL A 5 -4.31 -12.34 -0.82
N THR A 6 -3.56 -12.90 0.12
CA THR A 6 -3.20 -12.19 1.36
C THR A 6 -2.05 -11.22 1.11
N VAL A 7 -2.20 -9.98 1.56
CA VAL A 7 -1.20 -8.92 1.53
C VAL A 7 -1.08 -8.25 2.90
N VAL A 8 -0.03 -7.47 3.14
CA VAL A 8 0.02 -6.55 4.29
C VAL A 8 -0.63 -5.23 3.90
N LYS A 9 -1.56 -4.74 4.71
CA LYS A 9 -2.02 -3.35 4.69
C LYS A 9 -1.40 -2.63 5.89
N ALA A 10 -0.69 -1.54 5.64
CA ALA A 10 -0.32 -0.59 6.69
C ALA A 10 -1.12 0.70 6.54
N THR A 11 -1.44 1.32 7.66
CA THR A 11 -2.22 2.55 7.71
C THR A 11 -1.57 3.55 8.65
N ALA A 12 -1.41 4.79 8.19
CA ALA A 12 -1.09 5.93 9.03
C ALA A 12 -2.26 6.92 9.04
N LYS A 13 -2.65 7.37 10.23
CA LYS A 13 -3.72 8.37 10.38
C LYS A 13 -3.22 9.76 9.98
N MET A 14 -4.10 10.51 9.33
CA MET A 14 -3.93 11.93 9.00
C MET A 14 -4.88 12.77 9.85
N ASP A 15 -4.51 14.02 10.09
CA ASP A 15 -5.39 15.03 10.68
C ASP A 15 -6.37 15.58 9.64
N GLY A 16 -6.01 15.43 8.36
CA GLY A 16 -6.76 15.77 7.16
C GLY A 16 -6.75 17.27 6.82
N THR A 17 -5.98 18.06 7.56
CA THR A 17 -5.74 19.49 7.30
C THR A 17 -4.36 19.75 6.71
N GLU A 18 -3.60 18.69 6.45
CA GLU A 18 -2.26 18.77 5.88
C GLU A 18 -2.31 19.38 4.46
N SER A 19 -1.35 20.25 4.17
CA SER A 19 -1.16 20.78 2.82
C SER A 19 -0.86 19.66 1.81
N VAL A 20 -1.15 19.87 0.53
CA VAL A 20 -0.83 18.87 -0.52
C VAL A 20 0.64 18.44 -0.47
N THR A 21 1.57 19.38 -0.27
CA THR A 21 2.99 19.07 -0.14
C THR A 21 3.28 18.17 1.07
N THR A 22 2.64 18.45 2.21
CA THR A 22 2.74 17.61 3.42
C THR A 22 2.20 16.21 3.15
N GLN A 23 1.05 16.09 2.47
CA GLN A 23 0.46 14.81 2.11
C GLN A 23 1.41 13.99 1.22
N ILE A 24 2.03 14.61 0.22
CA ILE A 24 3.03 13.97 -0.66
C ILE A 24 4.24 13.51 0.15
N SER A 25 4.78 14.35 1.04
CA SER A 25 5.91 13.99 1.90
C SER A 25 5.57 12.83 2.83
N MET A 26 4.37 12.81 3.39
CA MET A 26 3.91 11.70 4.23
C MET A 26 3.72 10.42 3.42
N MET A 27 3.21 10.49 2.18
CA MET A 27 3.13 9.35 1.28
C MET A 27 4.54 8.81 0.97
N ALA A 28 5.49 9.69 0.64
CA ALA A 28 6.89 9.32 0.39
C ALA A 28 7.55 8.67 1.61
N ALA A 29 7.31 9.20 2.81
CA ALA A 29 7.76 8.58 4.05
C ALA A 29 7.12 7.19 4.23
N HIS A 30 5.84 7.03 3.90
CA HIS A 30 5.13 5.77 4.02
C HIS A 30 5.58 4.72 2.98
N LEU A 31 6.03 5.17 1.80
CA LEU A 31 6.66 4.36 0.75
C LEU A 31 8.02 3.84 1.21
N GLY A 32 8.83 4.70 1.84
CA GLY A 32 10.19 4.37 2.30
C GLY A 32 10.26 3.38 3.46
N ILE A 33 9.12 2.86 3.95
CA ILE A 33 9.09 1.95 5.10
C ILE A 33 9.56 0.52 4.72
N GLN A 34 9.57 0.10 3.44
CA GLN A 34 9.99 -1.27 3.05
C GLN A 34 10.57 -1.37 1.62
N ASP A 35 11.68 -2.10 1.48
CA ASP A 35 12.43 -2.28 0.21
C ASP A 35 11.88 -3.36 -0.74
N TYR A 36 10.91 -4.19 -0.33
CA TYR A 36 10.42 -5.29 -1.17
C TYR A 36 8.90 -5.42 -1.15
N GLY A 37 8.31 -5.58 -2.34
CA GLY A 37 6.93 -6.02 -2.51
C GLY A 37 5.84 -4.94 -2.39
N LEU A 38 6.18 -3.64 -2.37
CA LEU A 38 5.16 -2.60 -2.40
C LEU A 38 4.27 -2.74 -3.66
N LEU A 39 2.96 -2.83 -3.45
CA LEU A 39 1.96 -2.89 -4.51
C LEU A 39 1.41 -1.50 -4.82
N MET A 40 1.05 -0.74 -3.78
CA MET A 40 0.55 0.63 -3.93
C MET A 40 0.58 1.40 -2.61
N THR A 41 0.56 2.72 -2.73
CA THR A 41 0.26 3.65 -1.63
C THR A 41 -0.76 4.67 -2.11
N SER A 42 -1.77 4.94 -1.28
CA SER A 42 -2.85 5.88 -1.58
C SER A 42 -3.29 6.65 -0.34
N ILE A 43 -3.91 7.80 -0.57
CA ILE A 43 -4.64 8.54 0.46
C ILE A 43 -6.10 8.09 0.41
N GLU A 44 -6.60 7.52 1.51
CA GLU A 44 -8.01 7.23 1.70
C GLU A 44 -8.70 8.42 2.36
N GLN A 45 -9.83 8.83 1.82
CA GLN A 45 -10.68 9.91 2.34
C GLN A 45 -11.72 9.36 3.32
N ASP A 46 -12.17 10.19 4.25
CA ASP A 46 -13.33 9.90 5.09
C ASP A 46 -14.66 10.07 4.33
N LEU A 47 -15.77 9.84 5.04
CA LEU A 47 -17.12 9.99 4.48
C LEU A 47 -17.46 11.42 4.02
N ASN A 48 -16.68 12.41 4.45
CA ASN A 48 -16.84 13.82 4.09
C ASN A 48 -15.87 14.24 2.96
N GLY A 49 -15.12 13.29 2.39
CA GLY A 49 -14.12 13.56 1.34
C GLY A 49 -12.81 14.15 1.86
N LYS A 50 -12.61 14.20 3.18
CA LYS A 50 -11.39 14.73 3.79
C LYS A 50 -10.32 13.63 3.84
N PRO A 51 -9.06 13.90 3.45
CA PRO A 51 -7.96 12.96 3.64
C PRO A 51 -7.90 12.49 5.10
N ALA A 52 -7.89 11.18 5.34
CA ALA A 52 -7.97 10.62 6.69
C ALA A 52 -6.88 9.59 6.97
N PHE A 53 -6.45 8.86 5.95
CA PHE A 53 -5.42 7.84 6.09
C PHE A 53 -4.49 7.82 4.88
N ILE A 54 -3.22 7.54 5.15
CA ILE A 54 -2.31 7.02 4.14
C ILE A 54 -2.32 5.52 4.30
N VAL A 55 -2.52 4.82 3.19
CA VAL A 55 -2.63 3.38 3.15
C VAL A 55 -1.68 2.82 2.14
N SER A 56 -0.95 1.80 2.54
CA SER A 56 -0.01 1.09 1.68
C SER A 56 -0.26 -0.40 1.74
N TYR A 57 -0.09 -1.07 0.60
CA TYR A 57 -0.26 -2.51 0.45
C TYR A 57 1.05 -3.14 -0.02
N TRP A 58 1.46 -4.24 0.61
CA TRP A 58 2.66 -4.99 0.26
C TRP A 58 2.37 -6.46 0.05
N ASP A 59 2.99 -7.01 -0.98
CA ASP A 59 3.14 -8.44 -1.19
C ASP A 59 3.98 -9.05 -0.04
N ILE A 60 3.48 -10.14 0.52
CA ILE A 60 4.16 -10.91 1.57
C ILE A 60 5.15 -11.94 1.00
N GLY A 61 5.18 -12.10 -0.33
CA GLY A 61 6.14 -12.94 -1.04
C GLY A 61 6.22 -14.36 -0.49
N SER A 62 7.44 -14.90 -0.41
CA SER A 62 7.72 -16.22 0.16
C SER A 62 7.67 -16.26 1.69
N GLU A 63 7.68 -15.11 2.38
CA GLU A 63 7.56 -15.05 3.85
C GLU A 63 6.15 -15.38 4.35
N GLY A 64 5.14 -15.20 3.47
CA GLY A 64 3.76 -15.55 3.76
C GLY A 64 3.24 -14.93 5.06
N LYS A 65 2.37 -15.66 5.77
CA LYS A 65 1.76 -15.21 7.04
C LYS A 65 2.69 -15.35 8.25
N SER A 66 3.92 -15.87 8.08
CA SER A 66 4.91 -15.94 9.17
C SER A 66 5.66 -14.63 9.42
N ARG A 67 5.50 -13.64 8.53
CA ARG A 67 6.06 -12.30 8.70
C ARG A 67 5.51 -11.63 9.97
N LYS A 68 6.42 -11.06 10.77
CA LYS A 68 6.06 -10.24 11.93
C LYS A 68 5.55 -8.88 11.49
N LEU A 69 4.38 -8.49 11.97
CA LEU A 69 3.75 -7.21 11.64
C LEU A 69 4.17 -6.10 12.61
N ASN A 70 4.41 -4.92 12.08
CA ASN A 70 4.62 -3.70 12.85
C ASN A 70 3.30 -3.13 13.38
N LYS A 71 3.38 -2.19 14.32
CA LYS A 71 2.19 -1.48 14.82
C LYS A 71 1.52 -0.71 13.67
N GLY A 72 0.24 -0.99 13.44
CA GLY A 72 -0.53 -0.39 12.34
C GLY A 72 -0.52 -1.19 11.04
N GLU A 73 0.18 -2.33 11.01
CA GLU A 73 0.10 -3.32 9.93
C GLU A 73 -0.92 -4.41 10.26
N ARG A 74 -1.58 -4.94 9.23
CA ARG A 74 -2.46 -6.11 9.32
C ARG A 74 -2.45 -6.90 8.02
N PHE A 75 -2.65 -8.21 8.11
CA PHE A 75 -2.96 -9.00 6.94
C PHE A 75 -4.37 -8.67 6.43
N VAL A 76 -4.52 -8.51 5.13
CA VAL A 76 -5.81 -8.34 4.45
C VAL A 76 -5.84 -9.20 3.21
N GLU A 77 -7.04 -9.55 2.76
CA GLU A 77 -7.25 -10.28 1.52
C GLU A 77 -7.74 -9.30 0.45
N ILE A 78 -7.13 -9.36 -0.73
CA ILE A 78 -7.56 -8.60 -1.90
C ILE A 78 -7.85 -9.53 -3.08
N PRO A 79 -8.74 -9.16 -4.01
CA PRO A 79 -9.00 -9.98 -5.20
C PRO A 79 -7.71 -10.23 -5.99
N LYS A 80 -7.49 -11.47 -6.43
CA LYS A 80 -6.29 -11.85 -7.18
C LYS A 80 -6.09 -10.99 -8.44
N VAL A 81 -7.17 -10.67 -9.15
CA VAL A 81 -7.13 -9.80 -10.33
C VAL A 81 -6.55 -8.41 -10.00
N LEU A 82 -6.92 -7.84 -8.85
CA LEU A 82 -6.37 -6.55 -8.39
C LEU A 82 -4.90 -6.69 -8.01
N PHE A 83 -4.54 -7.75 -7.29
CA PHE A 83 -3.16 -8.04 -6.92
C PHE A 83 -2.25 -8.15 -8.16
N ASP A 84 -2.66 -8.96 -9.15
CA ASP A 84 -1.89 -9.19 -10.37
C ASP A 84 -1.75 -7.89 -11.19
N ALA A 85 -2.81 -7.07 -11.26
CA ALA A 85 -2.76 -5.77 -11.93
C ALA A 85 -1.76 -4.81 -11.25
N LEU A 86 -1.82 -4.68 -9.92
CA LEU A 86 -0.89 -3.82 -9.16
C LEU A 86 0.56 -4.28 -9.32
N LYS A 87 0.81 -5.59 -9.32
CA LYS A 87 2.16 -6.17 -9.45
C LYS A 87 2.74 -6.01 -10.86
N SER A 88 1.92 -6.12 -11.90
CA SER A 88 2.37 -6.01 -13.30
C SER A 88 2.89 -4.62 -13.68
N THR A 89 2.41 -3.57 -12.99
CA THR A 89 2.78 -2.17 -13.24
C THR A 89 4.25 -1.88 -12.92
N VAL A 90 4.90 -2.73 -12.10
CA VAL A 90 6.31 -2.58 -11.68
C VAL A 90 7.31 -3.10 -12.74
N SER A 91 6.87 -3.92 -13.72
CA SER A 91 7.79 -4.59 -14.66
C SER A 91 8.05 -3.87 -15.99
N THR A 92 7.43 -2.70 -16.23
CA THR A 92 7.48 -2.03 -17.56
C THR A 92 8.55 -0.94 -17.74
N THR A 93 9.44 -0.70 -16.77
CA THR A 93 10.43 0.41 -16.85
C THR A 93 11.87 -0.05 -17.15
N GLN A 94 12.06 -1.12 -17.91
CA GLN A 94 13.38 -1.54 -18.40
C GLN A 94 13.34 -2.02 -19.85
N THR A 95 13.13 -1.13 -20.83
CA THR A 95 13.80 -1.26 -22.14
C THR A 95 13.71 0.07 -22.90
N THR A 96 14.77 0.87 -22.82
CA THR A 96 15.33 1.68 -23.93
C THR A 96 16.42 2.59 -23.36
N ASN A 97 17.67 2.23 -23.60
CA ASN A 97 18.78 3.12 -23.98
C ASN A 97 19.89 2.27 -24.57
#